data_AF-A0A6A1K0Q0-F1
#
_entry.id   AF-A0A6A1K0Q0-F1
#
_cell.length_a   1.000
_cell.length_b   1.000
_cell.length_c   1.000
_cell.angle_alpha   90.00
_cell.angle_beta   90.00
_cell.angle_gamma   90.00
#
_symmetry.space_group_name_H-M   'P 1'
#
loop_
_entity.id
_entity.type
_entity.pdbx_description
1 polymer ?
#
loop_
_entity_poly.entity_id
_entity_poly.type
_entity_poly.pdbx_seq_one_letter_code
_entity_poly.pdbx_strand_id
1 'polypeptide(L)'
;MPVGTGFSTRSGQATVNVTRVSEDSVEVSATCDSLAREVIFLREELARIRNETGEEVEEPPPQIVKEPTGWQWFQIWTGRIAVAVLVLIVIKRRLK
;
A
#
# COMPACT_ATOMS: atom_id res chain seq x y z
N MET A 1 -18.70 26.27 40.32
CA MET A 1 -19.54 26.01 39.12
C MET A 1 -20.24 24.68 39.33
N PRO A 2 -21.59 24.64 39.38
CA PRO A 2 -22.32 23.39 39.60
C PRO A 2 -22.05 22.37 38.48
N VAL A 3 -22.18 21.08 38.81
CA VAL A 3 -22.08 19.99 37.82
C VAL A 3 -23.13 20.19 36.73
N GLY A 4 -22.73 20.05 35.46
CA GLY A 4 -23.60 20.32 34.30
C GLY A 4 -23.56 21.75 33.74
N THR A 5 -22.76 22.67 34.29
CA THR A 5 -22.50 23.95 33.60
C THR A 5 -21.54 23.75 32.44
N GLY A 6 -21.96 24.15 31.24
CA GLY A 6 -21.13 24.17 30.04
C GLY A 6 -20.74 25.59 29.65
N PHE A 7 -19.48 25.83 29.35
CA PHE A 7 -19.02 27.08 28.76
C PHE A 7 -18.58 26.84 27.33
N SER A 8 -19.25 27.49 26.38
CA SER A 8 -18.82 27.52 24.99
C SER A 8 -18.21 28.89 24.69
N THR A 9 -16.98 28.89 24.19
CA THR A 9 -16.33 30.09 23.67
C THR A 9 -16.00 29.88 22.21
N ARG A 10 -16.35 30.86 21.38
CA ARG A 10 -16.09 30.85 19.94
C ARG A 10 -15.13 31.98 19.62
N SER A 11 -13.98 31.63 19.07
CA SER A 11 -13.02 32.58 18.54
C SER A 11 -12.82 32.31 17.05
N GLY A 12 -13.43 33.14 16.21
CA GLY A 12 -13.45 32.97 14.75
C GLY A 12 -14.09 31.65 14.31
N GLN A 13 -13.26 30.78 13.71
CA GLN A 13 -13.60 29.45 13.19
C GLN A 13 -13.33 28.31 14.19
N ALA A 14 -12.86 28.63 15.40
CA ALA A 14 -12.66 27.65 16.46
C ALA A 14 -13.73 27.80 17.54
N THR A 15 -14.33 26.68 17.93
CA THR A 15 -15.29 26.59 19.04
C THR A 15 -14.72 25.66 20.09
N VAL A 16 -14.64 26.13 21.33
CA VAL A 16 -14.23 25.31 22.48
C VAL A 16 -15.44 25.15 23.39
N ASN A 17 -15.85 23.91 23.60
CA ASN A 17 -16.90 23.53 24.53
C ASN A 17 -16.26 22.89 25.77
N VAL A 18 -16.53 23.44 26.94
CA VAL A 18 -16.04 22.95 28.22
C VAL A 18 -17.24 22.49 29.03
N THR A 19 -17.40 21.19 29.21
CA THR A 19 -18.49 20.60 29.99
C THR A 19 -17.95 19.98 31.26
N ARG A 20 -18.46 20.42 32.42
CA ARG A 20 -18.13 19.80 33.71
C ARG A 20 -18.99 18.56 33.93
N VAL A 21 -18.40 17.38 33.70
CA VAL A 21 -19.08 16.08 33.80
C VAL A 21 -19.13 15.57 35.24
N SER A 22 -18.17 15.92 36.11
CA SER A 22 -18.17 15.53 37.54
C SER A 22 -17.44 16.55 38.44
N GLU A 23 -17.37 16.33 39.76
CA GLU A 23 -16.65 17.23 40.69
C GLU A 23 -15.17 17.38 40.34
N ASP A 24 -14.51 16.33 39.82
CA ASP A 24 -13.07 16.33 39.54
C ASP A 24 -12.70 16.25 38.05
N SER A 25 -13.68 16.14 37.13
CA SER A 25 -13.40 15.97 35.70
C SER A 25 -14.07 17.04 34.82
N VAL A 26 -13.27 17.60 33.92
CA VAL A 26 -13.67 18.59 32.94
C VAL A 26 -13.38 18.02 31.56
N GLU A 27 -14.40 17.92 30.73
CA GLU A 27 -14.26 17.50 29.34
C GLU A 27 -14.18 18.75 28.45
N VAL A 28 -13.11 18.84 27.65
CA VAL A 28 -12.83 19.97 26.78
C VAL A 28 -12.83 19.48 25.34
N SER A 29 -13.80 19.93 24.56
CA SER A 29 -13.90 19.62 23.13
C SER A 29 -13.59 20.88 22.33
N ALA A 30 -12.52 20.85 21.53
CA ALA A 30 -12.12 21.95 20.66
C ALA A 30 -12.36 21.56 19.20
N THR A 31 -13.33 22.22 18.56
CA THR A 31 -13.66 22.03 17.15
C THR A 31 -13.10 23.20 16.35
N CYS A 32 -12.08 22.96 15.54
CA CYS A 32 -11.49 23.93 14.63
C CYS A 32 -11.98 23.66 13.20
N ASP A 33 -12.81 24.56 12.67
CA ASP A 33 -13.37 24.47 11.31
C ASP A 33 -12.26 24.51 10.22
N SER A 34 -11.08 25.02 10.56
CA SER A 34 -9.89 24.98 9.69
C SER A 34 -9.44 23.56 9.36
N LEU A 35 -9.44 22.64 10.35
CA LEU A 35 -9.04 21.25 10.14
C LEU A 35 -10.10 20.50 9.32
N ALA A 36 -11.39 20.74 9.61
CA ALA A 36 -12.48 20.14 8.86
C ALA A 36 -12.43 20.53 7.39
N ARG A 37 -12.15 21.82 7.11
CA ARG A 37 -11.99 22.34 5.76
C ARG A 37 -10.77 21.76 5.04
N GLU A 38 -9.65 21.61 5.74
CA GLU A 38 -8.43 21.00 5.19
C GLU A 38 -8.66 19.53 4.83
N VAL A 39 -9.37 18.76 5.67
CA VAL A 39 -9.71 17.36 5.39
C VAL A 39 -10.65 17.22 4.18
N ILE A 40 -11.63 18.11 4.03
CA ILE A 40 -12.53 18.11 2.86
C ILE A 40 -11.73 18.40 1.59
N PHE A 41 -10.89 19.44 1.62
CA PHE A 41 -10.04 19.82 0.49
C PHE A 41 -9.08 18.69 0.09
N LEU A 42 -8.38 18.07 1.07
CA LEU A 42 -7.50 16.93 0.81
C LEU A 42 -8.23 15.73 0.22
N ARG A 43 -9.45 15.44 0.68
CA ARG A 43 -10.26 14.33 0.15
C ARG A 43 -10.67 14.57 -1.30
N GLU A 44 -11.02 15.81 -1.64
CA GLU A 44 -11.38 16.19 -3.00
C GLU A 44 -10.18 16.13 -3.94
N GLU A 45 -9.01 16.58 -3.47
CA GLU A 45 -7.76 16.49 -4.22
C GLU A 45 -7.32 15.04 -4.44
N LEU A 46 -7.41 14.19 -3.41
CA LEU A 46 -7.14 12.75 -3.53
C LEU A 46 -8.12 12.06 -4.48
N ALA A 47 -9.38 12.46 -4.48
CA ALA A 47 -10.37 11.93 -5.42
C ALA A 47 -10.07 12.36 -6.86
N ARG A 48 -9.63 13.61 -7.07
CA ARG A 48 -9.21 14.12 -8.37
C ARG A 48 -7.96 13.43 -8.88
N ILE A 49 -6.90 13.36 -8.06
CA ILE A 49 -5.65 12.66 -8.39
C ILE A 49 -5.96 11.19 -8.69
N ARG A 50 -6.79 10.52 -7.89
CA ARG A 50 -7.16 9.13 -8.17
C ARG A 50 -7.97 8.96 -9.45
N ASN A 51 -8.74 9.96 -9.85
CA ASN A 51 -9.48 9.91 -11.11
C ASN A 51 -8.54 10.11 -12.32
N GLU A 52 -7.61 11.06 -12.21
CA GLU A 52 -6.58 11.34 -13.23
C GLU A 52 -5.56 10.20 -13.33
N THR A 53 -5.10 9.66 -12.19
CA THR A 53 -4.17 8.53 -12.13
C THR A 53 -4.88 7.19 -12.32
N GLY A 54 -6.17 7.08 -12.01
CA GLY A 54 -6.96 5.84 -12.18
C GLY A 54 -7.24 5.49 -13.63
N GLU A 55 -7.14 6.45 -14.54
CA GLU A 55 -7.10 6.21 -16.00
C GLU A 55 -5.73 5.64 -16.43
N GLU A 56 -4.66 5.89 -15.66
CA GLU A 56 -3.29 5.42 -15.94
C GLU A 56 -2.89 4.17 -15.14
N VAL A 57 -3.62 3.83 -14.07
CA VAL A 57 -3.54 2.53 -13.38
C VAL A 57 -4.41 1.52 -14.14
N GLU A 58 -4.23 1.44 -15.46
CA GLU A 58 -4.35 0.14 -16.11
C GLU A 58 -3.25 -0.74 -15.51
N GLU A 59 -3.64 -1.95 -15.13
CA GLU A 59 -2.86 -2.96 -14.41
C GLU A 59 -1.34 -2.87 -14.68
N PRO A 60 -0.47 -2.95 -13.65
CA PRO A 60 0.98 -2.98 -13.89
C PRO A 60 1.23 -3.99 -15.00
N PRO A 61 1.84 -3.58 -16.14
CA PRO A 61 1.86 -4.39 -17.34
C PRO A 61 2.33 -5.78 -16.95
N PRO A 62 1.60 -6.84 -17.34
CA PRO A 62 1.84 -8.18 -16.81
C PRO A 62 3.33 -8.42 -16.93
N GLN A 63 4.01 -8.62 -15.80
CA GLN A 63 5.44 -8.84 -15.80
C GLN A 63 5.65 -10.06 -16.67
N ILE A 64 6.10 -9.84 -17.91
CA ILE A 64 6.36 -10.88 -18.89
C ILE A 64 7.57 -11.62 -18.33
N VAL A 65 7.32 -12.54 -17.40
CA VAL A 65 8.26 -13.59 -17.07
C VAL A 65 8.43 -14.31 -18.39
N LYS A 66 9.56 -14.02 -19.06
CA LYS A 66 9.92 -14.66 -20.33
C LYS A 66 10.22 -16.11 -20.00
N GLU A 67 9.19 -16.91 -19.83
CA GLU A 67 9.31 -18.34 -19.71
C GLU A 67 9.98 -18.83 -20.99
N PRO A 68 11.08 -19.58 -20.90
CA PRO A 68 11.73 -20.13 -22.08
C PRO A 68 10.71 -21.00 -22.82
N THR A 69 10.54 -20.74 -24.11
CA THR A 69 9.58 -21.46 -24.96
C THR A 69 9.88 -22.95 -24.91
N GLY A 70 8.87 -23.83 -25.05
CA GLY A 70 9.07 -25.28 -24.96
C GLY A 70 10.19 -25.84 -25.85
N TRP A 71 10.44 -25.20 -26.99
CA TRP A 71 11.57 -25.51 -27.86
C TRP A 71 12.96 -25.21 -27.26
N GLN A 72 13.09 -24.10 -26.52
CA GLN A 72 14.33 -23.77 -25.80
C GLN A 72 14.60 -24.78 -24.69
N TRP A 73 13.54 -25.26 -24.02
CA TRP A 73 13.64 -26.33 -23.03
C TRP A 73 14.16 -27.64 -23.64
N PHE A 74 13.70 -27.98 -24.84
CA PHE A 74 14.20 -29.13 -25.57
C PHE A 74 15.71 -29.03 -25.87
N GLN A 75 16.20 -27.85 -26.26
CA GLN A 75 17.64 -27.61 -26.50
C GLN A 75 18.48 -27.75 -25.22
N ILE A 76 18.02 -27.20 -24.10
CA ILE A 76 18.71 -27.34 -22.81
C ILE A 76 18.75 -28.81 -22.38
N TRP A 77 17.64 -29.54 -22.53
CA TRP A 77 17.54 -30.93 -22.12
C TRP A 77 18.41 -31.86 -22.97
N THR A 78 18.38 -31.69 -24.29
CA THR A 78 19.24 -32.46 -25.22
C THR A 78 20.72 -32.22 -24.97
N GLY A 79 21.14 -30.98 -24.69
CA GLY A 79 22.51 -30.67 -24.29
C GLY A 79 22.96 -31.38 -23.01
N ARG A 80 22.10 -31.41 -21.98
CA ARG A 80 22.39 -32.13 -20.72
C ARG A 80 22.52 -33.63 -20.93
N ILE A 81 21.67 -34.23 -21.76
CA ILE A 81 21.74 -35.65 -22.09
C ILE A 81 23.06 -35.96 -22.81
N ALA A 82 23.45 -35.14 -23.79
CA ALA A 82 24.69 -35.33 -24.53
C ALA A 82 25.92 -35.31 -23.60
N VAL A 83 25.98 -34.36 -22.66
CA VAL A 83 27.05 -34.30 -21.65
C VAL A 83 27.05 -35.53 -20.76
N ALA A 84 25.89 -35.98 -20.28
CA ALA A 84 25.79 -37.17 -19.44
C ALA A 84 26.30 -38.43 -20.17
N VAL A 85 25.94 -38.60 -21.45
CA VAL A 85 26.43 -39.71 -22.28
C VAL A 85 27.94 -39.63 -22.47
N LEU A 86 28.48 -38.43 -22.73
CA LEU A 86 29.92 -38.22 -22.88
C LEU A 86 30.69 -38.61 -21.60
N VAL A 87 30.17 -38.21 -20.43
CA VAL A 87 30.75 -38.57 -19.13
C VAL A 87 30.72 -40.09 -18.93
N LEU A 88 29.61 -40.75 -19.22
CA LEU A 88 29.51 -42.22 -19.14
C LEU A 88 30.50 -42.92 -20.07
N ILE A 89 30.71 -42.42 -21.28
CA ILE A 89 31.71 -42.96 -22.23
C ILE A 89 33.13 -42.81 -21.66
N VAL A 90 33.46 -41.65 -21.08
CA VAL A 90 34.78 -41.42 -20.46
C VAL A 90 34.98 -42.35 -19.27
N ILE A 91 33.99 -42.49 -18.38
CA ILE A 91 34.04 -43.41 -17.24
C ILE A 91 34.27 -44.85 -17.72
N LYS A 92 33.50 -45.31 -18.72
CA LYS A 92 33.65 -46.65 -19.29
C LYS A 92 35.02 -46.88 -19.92
N ARG A 93 35.62 -45.85 -20.52
CA ARG A 93 36.99 -45.89 -21.07
C ARG A 93 38.08 -45.88 -19.99
N ARG A 94 37.81 -45.32 -18.81
CA ARG A 94 38.77 -45.29 -17.69
C ARG A 94 38.70 -46.52 -16.80
N LEU A 95 37.55 -47.19 -16.75
CA LEU A 95 37.32 -48.42 -15.98
C LEU A 95 37.69 -49.71 -16.73
N LYS A 96 38.00 -49.62 -18.02
CA LYS A 96 38.52 -50.71 -18.85
C LYS A 96 40.02 -50.55 -19.02
#